data_AF-A0A2D9ITM7-F1
#
_entry.id   AF-A0A2D9ITM7-F1
#
_cell.length_a   1.000
_cell.length_b   1.000
_cell.length_c   1.000
_cell.angle_alpha   90.00
_cell.angle_beta   90.00
_cell.angle_gamma   90.00
#
_symmetry.space_group_name_H-M   'P 1'
#
loop_
_entity.id
_entity.type
_entity.pdbx_description
1 polymer ?
#
loop_
_entity_poly.entity_id
_entity_poly.type
_entity_poly.pdbx_seq_one_letter_code
_entity_poly.pdbx_strand_id
1 'polypeptide(L)'
;MFLGHFSYAQYQTDQERKEYANQLFEQKKYVEAEPHMLYFLSQENSTDYSFKYGVCALFTFADKSKAIRFLSFAAKDRNVNPEAFFYLGKAYHLNYLFNDAIKNFEIFKNKSSPKIQKEFLVDMHIAMCKSGKTLMQNLTDLVVKDKISSSYDKFQYSYDFSKIGGRILVYDGFQSKLDQKLDYRSVMYFPEGEQNLVFYSSYGKDGNNGLDIYKVRRLQNGWSEPELLPAHINTPYDDAFAFLHSDGKTFYFCSKGHSSMGGYDIFRSIYDDQTNSFGPPSNMDYKINTPDDDIMYVVDSANNNAFFSSSRASKAGFIDVYNVRVEVFPIQNVIIAGDFENQIDSTDYDAEIQVLDLVTDQVVGIFHPNKERK
;
A
#
# COMPACT_ATOMS: atom_id res chain seq x y z
N MET A 1 8.03 -25.18 3.88
CA MET A 1 7.80 -25.34 5.33
C MET A 1 8.92 -24.60 6.07
N PHE A 2 8.80 -23.28 6.24
CA PHE A 2 9.73 -22.52 7.08
C PHE A 2 9.17 -22.52 8.50
N LEU A 3 9.66 -23.45 9.32
CA LEU A 3 9.52 -23.36 10.77
C LEU A 3 10.45 -22.23 11.23
N GLY A 4 9.91 -21.02 11.32
CA GLY A 4 10.60 -19.93 12.01
C GLY A 4 10.92 -20.38 13.42
N HIS A 5 12.21 -20.52 13.73
CA HIS A 5 12.66 -20.64 15.10
C HIS A 5 12.34 -19.32 15.80
N PHE A 6 11.18 -19.23 16.44
CA PHE A 6 10.99 -18.29 17.53
C PHE A 6 11.96 -18.73 18.63
N SER A 7 13.14 -18.12 18.66
CA SER A 7 13.96 -18.12 19.86
C SER A 7 13.11 -17.44 20.92
N TYR A 8 12.42 -18.23 21.76
CA TYR A 8 11.88 -17.73 23.01
C TYR A 8 13.08 -17.25 23.82
N ALA A 9 13.34 -15.94 23.79
CA ALA A 9 14.21 -15.36 24.79
C ALA A 9 13.59 -15.71 26.15
N GLN A 10 14.29 -16.55 26.92
CA GLN A 10 13.92 -16.80 28.31
C GLN A 10 14.28 -15.53 29.09
N TYR A 11 13.32 -14.63 29.21
CA TYR A 11 13.46 -13.48 30.10
C TYR A 11 13.44 -13.98 31.55
N GLN A 12 14.41 -13.56 32.35
CA GLN A 12 14.46 -13.89 33.77
C GLN A 12 13.55 -12.96 34.59
N THR A 13 13.23 -11.77 34.07
CA THR A 13 12.35 -10.78 34.72
C THR A 13 11.42 -10.06 33.73
N ASP A 14 10.32 -9.47 34.24
CA ASP A 14 9.44 -8.61 33.44
C ASP A 14 10.15 -7.34 32.94
N GLN A 15 11.15 -6.85 33.68
CA GLN A 15 11.95 -5.69 33.29
C GLN A 15 12.80 -5.99 32.05
N GLU A 16 13.46 -7.14 32.00
CA GLU A 16 14.22 -7.59 30.81
C GLU A 16 13.31 -7.73 29.59
N ARG A 17 12.11 -8.30 29.78
CA ARG A 17 11.12 -8.42 28.69
C ARG A 17 10.66 -7.04 28.21
N LYS A 18 10.50 -6.06 29.11
CA LYS A 18 10.09 -4.69 28.78
C LYS A 18 11.15 -3.96 27.96
N GLU A 19 12.41 -4.06 28.36
CA GLU A 19 13.54 -3.48 27.63
C GLU A 19 13.66 -4.07 26.23
N TYR A 20 13.57 -5.40 26.12
CA TYR A 20 13.58 -6.09 24.83
C TYR A 20 12.40 -5.69 23.94
N ALA A 21 11.19 -5.60 24.47
CA ALA A 21 10.00 -5.18 23.72
C ALA A 21 10.16 -3.75 23.16
N ASN A 22 10.64 -2.81 23.98
CA ASN A 22 10.90 -1.44 23.54
C ASN A 22 12.00 -1.39 22.47
N GLN A 23 13.07 -2.19 22.63
CA GLN A 23 14.13 -2.28 21.63
C GLN A 23 13.59 -2.77 20.27
N LEU A 24 12.75 -3.81 20.26
CA LEU A 24 12.11 -4.28 19.03
C LEU A 24 11.24 -3.19 18.39
N PHE A 25 10.50 -2.45 19.21
CA PHE A 25 9.64 -1.35 18.75
C PHE A 25 10.45 -0.21 18.13
N GLU A 26 11.52 0.23 18.79
CA GLU A 26 12.44 1.27 18.30
C GLU A 26 13.16 0.84 17.01
N GLN A 27 13.47 -0.45 16.88
CA GLN A 27 13.99 -1.05 15.64
C GLN A 27 12.92 -1.28 14.58
N LYS A 28 11.67 -0.87 14.82
CA LYS A 28 10.50 -1.06 13.93
C LYS A 28 10.20 -2.53 13.61
N LYS A 29 10.67 -3.46 14.44
CA LYS A 29 10.36 -4.90 14.36
C LYS A 29 8.99 -5.17 14.96
N TYR A 30 7.96 -4.56 14.38
CA TYR A 30 6.63 -4.49 14.95
C TYR A 30 5.96 -5.85 15.13
N VAL A 31 6.19 -6.78 14.18
CA VAL A 31 5.67 -8.15 14.25
C VAL A 31 6.26 -8.92 15.43
N GLU A 32 7.56 -8.77 15.67
CA GLU A 32 8.24 -9.39 16.81
C GLU A 32 7.84 -8.70 18.13
N ALA A 33 7.65 -7.39 18.13
CA ALA A 33 7.28 -6.61 19.31
C ALA A 33 5.82 -6.84 19.77
N GLU A 34 4.91 -7.13 18.82
CA GLU A 34 3.47 -7.25 19.04
C GLU A 34 3.08 -8.11 20.27
N PRO A 35 3.54 -9.38 20.40
CA PRO A 35 3.13 -10.22 21.52
C PRO A 35 3.65 -9.73 22.88
N HIS A 36 4.77 -8.99 22.91
CA HIS A 36 5.28 -8.40 24.13
C HIS A 36 4.50 -7.15 24.52
N MET A 37 4.14 -6.30 23.55
CA MET A 37 3.31 -5.12 23.80
C MET A 37 1.92 -5.50 24.27
N LEU A 38 1.32 -6.55 23.69
CA LEU A 38 0.02 -7.07 24.14
C LEU A 38 0.08 -7.58 25.58
N TYR A 39 1.15 -8.31 25.93
CA TYR A 39 1.36 -8.78 27.31
C TYR A 39 1.35 -7.63 28.30
N PHE A 40 2.18 -6.60 28.09
CA PHE A 40 2.23 -5.46 29.02
C PHE A 40 0.94 -4.65 29.05
N LEU A 41 0.29 -4.46 27.89
CA LEU A 41 -1.03 -3.81 27.82
C LEU A 41 -2.10 -4.57 28.62
N SER A 42 -2.02 -5.91 28.67
CA SER A 42 -2.96 -6.72 29.46
C SER A 42 -2.75 -6.61 30.98
N GLN A 43 -1.52 -6.28 31.41
CA GLN A 43 -1.18 -6.11 32.83
C GLN A 43 -1.45 -4.68 33.31
N GLU A 44 -1.18 -3.70 32.44
CA GLU A 44 -1.31 -2.28 32.74
C GLU A 44 -2.07 -1.59 31.60
N ASN A 45 -3.26 -1.10 31.90
CA ASN A 45 -4.07 -0.32 30.96
C ASN A 45 -3.49 1.09 30.78
N SER A 46 -2.36 1.18 30.08
CA SER A 46 -1.58 2.39 29.86
C SER A 46 -1.77 2.93 28.44
N THR A 47 -1.78 4.25 28.29
CA THR A 47 -1.82 4.94 26.99
C THR A 47 -0.54 4.70 26.19
N ASP A 48 0.61 4.53 26.84
CA ASP A 48 1.89 4.20 26.18
C ASP A 48 1.85 2.79 25.56
N TYR A 49 1.45 1.78 26.33
CA TYR A 49 1.33 0.41 25.81
C TYR A 49 0.21 0.29 24.77
N SER A 50 -0.87 1.06 24.90
CA SER A 50 -1.91 1.13 23.87
C SER A 50 -1.39 1.73 22.56
N PHE A 51 -0.58 2.79 22.64
CA PHE A 51 0.09 3.36 21.47
C PHE A 51 1.00 2.32 20.81
N LYS A 52 1.94 1.74 21.57
CA LYS A 52 2.92 0.78 21.03
C LYS A 52 2.24 -0.47 20.46
N TYR A 53 1.28 -1.03 21.17
CA TYR A 53 0.50 -2.17 20.68
C TYR A 53 -0.31 -1.80 19.43
N GLY A 54 -0.95 -0.61 19.40
CA GLY A 54 -1.69 -0.14 18.24
C GLY A 54 -0.83 -0.02 16.98
N VAL A 55 0.40 0.50 17.11
CA VAL A 55 1.38 0.54 16.03
C VAL A 55 1.77 -0.89 15.62
N CYS A 56 2.09 -1.77 16.57
CA CYS A 56 2.38 -3.18 16.29
C CYS A 56 1.26 -3.88 15.51
N ALA A 57 0.02 -3.73 15.96
CA ALA A 57 -1.16 -4.32 15.34
C ALA A 57 -1.34 -3.85 13.89
N LEU A 58 -1.10 -2.56 13.61
CA LEU A 58 -1.22 -1.97 12.27
C LEU A 58 -0.29 -2.65 11.25
N PHE A 59 0.94 -2.94 11.65
CA PHE A 59 1.94 -3.57 10.78
C PHE A 59 1.90 -5.11 10.80
N THR A 60 1.19 -5.72 11.76
CA THR A 60 1.16 -7.18 11.92
C THR A 60 -0.04 -7.82 11.23
N PHE A 61 -1.24 -7.28 11.46
CA PHE A 61 -2.49 -7.93 11.07
C PHE A 61 -2.96 -7.53 9.67
N ALA A 62 -3.69 -8.45 9.04
CA ALA A 62 -4.42 -8.17 7.79
C ALA A 62 -5.52 -7.12 7.98
N ASP A 63 -6.28 -7.26 9.06
CA ASP A 63 -7.30 -6.29 9.44
C ASP A 63 -6.66 -5.09 10.16
N LYS A 64 -6.47 -4.01 9.40
CA LYS A 64 -5.85 -2.77 9.86
C LYS A 64 -6.73 -2.01 10.84
N SER A 65 -8.05 -2.26 10.87
CA SER A 65 -8.98 -1.58 11.76
C SER A 65 -8.72 -1.90 13.23
N LYS A 66 -8.10 -3.07 13.52
CA LYS A 66 -7.72 -3.49 14.88
C LYS A 66 -6.83 -2.48 15.59
N ALA A 67 -6.00 -1.74 14.86
CA ALA A 67 -5.12 -0.72 15.43
C ALA A 67 -5.88 0.53 15.91
N ILE A 68 -6.99 0.87 15.25
CA ILE A 68 -7.70 2.15 15.45
C ILE A 68 -8.13 2.31 16.91
N ARG A 69 -8.73 1.28 17.52
CA ARG A 69 -9.20 1.37 18.91
C ARG A 69 -8.08 1.74 19.89
N PHE A 70 -6.91 1.13 19.74
CA PHE A 70 -5.78 1.33 20.66
C PHE A 70 -5.09 2.67 20.41
N LEU A 71 -4.88 3.03 19.14
CA LEU A 71 -4.29 4.32 18.77
C LEU A 71 -5.21 5.50 19.14
N SER A 72 -6.53 5.36 18.93
CA SER A 72 -7.52 6.35 19.36
C SER A 72 -7.60 6.47 20.88
N PHE A 73 -7.43 5.38 21.63
CA PHE A 73 -7.35 5.46 23.08
C PHE A 73 -6.09 6.19 23.54
N ALA A 74 -4.93 5.87 22.97
CA ALA A 74 -3.67 6.56 23.28
C ALA A 74 -3.72 8.06 22.96
N ALA A 75 -4.34 8.44 21.82
CA ALA A 75 -4.47 9.83 21.39
C ALA A 75 -5.34 10.71 22.32
N LYS A 76 -6.08 10.13 23.27
CA LYS A 76 -6.85 10.88 24.29
C LYS A 76 -5.95 11.52 25.35
N ASP A 77 -4.76 10.97 25.57
CA ASP A 77 -3.80 11.51 26.53
C ASP A 77 -3.17 12.80 25.98
N ARG A 78 -3.27 13.88 26.74
CA ARG A 78 -2.74 15.19 26.36
C ARG A 78 -1.22 15.20 26.23
N ASN A 79 -0.54 14.27 26.89
CA ASN A 79 0.91 14.14 26.94
C ASN A 79 1.43 12.97 26.09
N VAL A 80 0.58 12.33 25.28
CA VAL A 80 1.00 11.24 24.39
C VAL A 80 2.12 11.67 23.44
N ASN A 81 3.01 10.74 23.09
CA ASN A 81 3.98 10.95 22.01
C ASN A 81 3.23 11.42 20.74
N PRO A 82 3.64 12.55 20.11
CA PRO A 82 3.03 13.03 18.87
C PRO A 82 2.89 11.97 17.78
N GLU A 83 3.81 11.00 17.69
CA GLU A 83 3.75 9.88 16.75
C GLU A 83 2.44 9.09 16.83
N ALA A 84 1.76 9.06 17.98
CA ALA A 84 0.45 8.45 18.10
C ALA A 84 -0.56 9.00 17.09
N PHE A 85 -0.51 10.32 16.82
CA PHE A 85 -1.36 10.94 15.80
C PHE A 85 -0.94 10.56 14.38
N PHE A 86 0.36 10.39 14.11
CA PHE A 86 0.83 9.91 12.81
C PHE A 86 0.33 8.50 12.54
N TYR A 87 0.55 7.57 13.47
CA TYR A 87 0.14 6.18 13.29
C TYR A 87 -1.38 6.01 13.33
N LEU A 88 -2.11 6.83 14.07
CA LEU A 88 -3.56 6.88 13.99
C LEU A 88 -4.02 7.38 12.60
N GLY A 89 -3.37 8.40 12.06
CA GLY A 89 -3.59 8.86 10.69
C GLY A 89 -3.34 7.76 9.65
N LYS A 90 -2.26 6.99 9.81
CA LYS A 90 -1.96 5.80 9.00
C LYS A 90 -3.02 4.72 9.13
N ALA A 91 -3.51 4.44 10.33
CA ALA A 91 -4.58 3.47 10.54
C ALA A 91 -5.86 3.90 9.82
N TYR A 92 -6.24 5.17 9.91
CA TYR A 92 -7.38 5.69 9.15
C TYR A 92 -7.15 5.64 7.64
N HIS A 93 -5.96 6.00 7.17
CA HIS A 93 -5.58 5.97 5.75
C HIS A 93 -5.72 4.56 5.17
N LEU A 94 -5.16 3.56 5.85
CA LEU A 94 -5.23 2.14 5.45
C LEU A 94 -6.64 1.54 5.52
N ASN A 95 -7.58 2.22 6.17
CA ASN A 95 -9.00 1.86 6.21
C ASN A 95 -9.88 2.80 5.35
N TYR A 96 -9.28 3.54 4.40
CA TYR A 96 -9.98 4.46 3.50
C TYR A 96 -10.70 5.63 4.20
N LEU A 97 -10.43 5.87 5.48
CA LEU A 97 -10.98 6.97 6.27
C LEU A 97 -10.13 8.24 6.07
N PHE A 98 -10.01 8.71 4.81
CA PHE A 98 -9.05 9.74 4.41
C PHE A 98 -9.22 11.08 5.12
N ASN A 99 -10.45 11.49 5.45
CA ASN A 99 -10.66 12.75 6.18
C ASN A 99 -10.11 12.66 7.61
N ASP A 100 -10.35 11.54 8.29
CA ASP A 100 -9.83 11.29 9.64
C ASP A 100 -8.32 11.11 9.62
N ALA A 101 -7.78 10.49 8.56
CA ALA A 101 -6.34 10.39 8.33
C ALA A 101 -5.71 11.78 8.21
N ILE A 102 -6.21 12.63 7.31
CA ILE A 102 -5.72 14.01 7.11
C ILE A 102 -5.78 14.80 8.43
N LYS A 103 -6.90 14.73 9.15
CA LYS A 103 -7.05 15.40 10.45
C LYS A 103 -5.94 15.01 11.42
N ASN A 104 -5.64 13.71 11.54
CA ASN A 104 -4.61 13.22 12.46
C ASN A 104 -3.19 13.55 11.98
N PHE A 105 -2.92 13.51 10.68
CA PHE A 105 -1.65 13.96 10.12
C PHE A 105 -1.41 15.46 10.36
N GLU A 106 -2.43 16.31 10.24
CA GLU A 106 -2.30 17.73 10.57
C GLU A 106 -2.09 17.97 12.07
N ILE A 107 -2.71 17.18 12.95
CA ILE A 107 -2.41 17.22 14.39
C ILE A 107 -0.95 16.83 14.65
N PHE A 108 -0.45 15.77 14.02
CA PHE A 108 0.95 15.37 14.11
C PHE A 108 1.89 16.49 13.64
N LYS A 109 1.60 17.12 12.49
CA LYS A 109 2.39 18.25 11.98
C LYS A 109 2.46 19.39 12.98
N ASN A 110 1.33 19.79 13.55
CA ASN A 110 1.27 20.87 14.53
C ASN A 110 2.01 20.55 15.85
N LYS A 111 2.20 19.27 16.16
CA LYS A 111 2.89 18.79 17.38
C LYS A 111 4.34 18.38 17.17
N SER A 112 4.86 18.43 15.94
CA SER A 112 6.19 17.93 15.60
C SER A 112 7.06 19.00 14.94
N SER A 113 8.39 18.88 15.08
CA SER A 113 9.33 19.80 14.43
C SER A 113 9.39 19.56 12.92
N PRO A 114 9.79 20.55 12.09
CA PRO A 114 9.94 20.36 10.64
C PRO A 114 10.86 19.18 10.25
N LYS A 115 11.88 18.89 11.08
CA LYS A 115 12.76 17.74 10.88
C LYS A 115 11.99 16.42 11.01
N ILE A 116 11.20 16.27 12.06
CA ILE A 116 10.37 15.08 12.31
C ILE A 116 9.28 14.96 11.23
N GLN A 117 8.66 16.06 10.83
CA GLN A 117 7.67 16.07 9.75
C GLN A 117 8.25 15.50 8.44
N LYS A 118 9.47 15.92 8.08
CA LYS A 118 10.18 15.42 6.89
C LYS A 118 10.57 13.94 7.04
N GLU A 119 11.05 13.52 8.20
CA GLU A 119 11.42 12.12 8.47
C GLU A 119 10.22 11.17 8.32
N PHE A 120 9.06 11.60 8.79
CA PHE A 120 7.81 10.83 8.70
C PHE A 120 7.07 11.01 7.37
N LEU A 121 7.58 11.86 6.47
CA LEU A 121 6.96 12.17 5.17
C LEU A 121 5.47 12.53 5.30
N VAL A 122 5.09 13.28 6.34
CA VAL A 122 3.67 13.50 6.65
C VAL A 122 2.92 14.25 5.55
N ASP A 123 3.57 15.20 4.87
CA ASP A 123 2.97 15.91 3.73
C ASP A 123 2.66 14.96 2.57
N MET A 124 3.52 13.95 2.35
CA MET A 124 3.27 12.90 1.36
C MET A 124 2.04 12.09 1.74
N HIS A 125 1.88 11.70 3.00
CA HIS A 125 0.68 10.97 3.45
C HIS A 125 -0.61 11.77 3.35
N ILE A 126 -0.56 13.08 3.60
CA ILE A 126 -1.70 13.97 3.37
C ILE A 126 -2.03 14.05 1.87
N ALA A 127 -1.01 14.14 1.00
CA ALA A 127 -1.21 14.12 -0.44
C ALA A 127 -1.83 12.80 -0.90
N MET A 128 -1.35 11.66 -0.39
CA MET A 128 -1.90 10.33 -0.68
C MET A 128 -3.39 10.22 -0.31
N CYS A 129 -3.77 10.75 0.86
CA CYS A 129 -5.18 10.79 1.26
C CYS A 129 -6.04 11.65 0.32
N LYS A 130 -5.50 12.77 -0.18
CA LYS A 130 -6.20 13.62 -1.15
C LYS A 130 -6.37 12.91 -2.49
N SER A 131 -5.34 12.22 -2.98
CA SER A 131 -5.42 11.37 -4.17
C SER A 131 -6.43 10.24 -4.02
N GLY A 132 -6.40 9.54 -2.88
CA GLY A 132 -7.36 8.49 -2.56
C GLY A 132 -8.80 8.96 -2.65
N LYS A 133 -9.10 10.14 -2.10
CA LYS A 133 -10.42 10.77 -2.22
C LYS A 133 -10.84 11.02 -3.68
N THR A 134 -9.92 11.45 -4.54
CA THR A 134 -10.19 11.69 -5.96
C THR A 134 -10.41 10.38 -6.71
N LEU A 135 -9.54 9.39 -6.52
CA LEU A 135 -9.62 8.08 -7.18
C LEU A 135 -10.87 7.29 -6.79
N MET A 136 -11.40 7.51 -5.59
CA MET A 136 -12.65 6.90 -5.13
C MET A 136 -13.93 7.60 -5.62
N GLN A 137 -13.85 8.68 -6.41
CA GLN A 137 -15.05 9.34 -6.95
C GLN A 137 -15.76 8.47 -8.00
N ASN A 138 -15.03 7.62 -8.71
CA ASN A 138 -15.56 6.76 -9.77
C ASN A 138 -15.32 5.28 -9.41
N LEU A 139 -16.18 4.74 -8.55
CA LEU A 139 -16.07 3.36 -8.10
C LEU A 139 -16.44 2.39 -9.24
N THR A 140 -15.46 1.58 -9.67
CA THR A 140 -15.63 0.47 -10.61
C THR A 140 -15.25 -0.84 -9.93
N ASP A 141 -15.97 -1.92 -10.22
CA ASP A 141 -15.69 -3.21 -9.60
C ASP A 141 -14.63 -3.96 -10.42
N LEU A 142 -13.77 -4.66 -9.70
CA LEU A 142 -12.79 -5.54 -10.30
C LEU A 142 -13.31 -6.97 -10.27
N VAL A 143 -13.44 -7.59 -11.43
CA VAL A 143 -13.83 -9.01 -11.50
C VAL A 143 -12.62 -9.87 -11.18
N VAL A 144 -12.49 -10.27 -9.91
CA VAL A 144 -11.48 -11.22 -9.43
C VAL A 144 -11.91 -12.64 -9.75
N LYS A 145 -11.07 -13.37 -10.49
CA LYS A 145 -11.30 -14.79 -10.81
C LYS A 145 -10.80 -15.69 -9.68
N ASP A 146 -9.58 -15.44 -9.24
CA ASP A 146 -8.89 -16.17 -8.19
C ASP A 146 -7.76 -15.31 -7.62
N LYS A 147 -7.21 -15.74 -6.47
CA LYS A 147 -6.02 -15.15 -5.88
C LYS A 147 -5.16 -16.18 -5.16
N ILE A 148 -3.87 -15.93 -5.08
CA ILE A 148 -2.88 -16.78 -4.39
C ILE A 148 -2.12 -15.93 -3.38
N SER A 149 -2.16 -16.32 -2.10
CA SER A 149 -1.37 -15.66 -1.06
C SER A 149 0.07 -16.14 -1.06
N SER A 150 1.02 -15.21 -1.08
CA SER A 150 2.45 -15.46 -1.23
C SER A 150 3.25 -14.66 -0.21
N SER A 151 4.48 -15.08 0.09
CA SER A 151 5.39 -14.20 0.82
C SER A 151 5.80 -13.03 -0.09
N TYR A 152 5.94 -11.84 0.50
CA TYR A 152 6.24 -10.62 -0.25
C TYR A 152 7.57 -10.70 -1.01
N ASP A 153 8.53 -11.50 -0.57
CA ASP A 153 9.83 -11.70 -1.25
C ASP A 153 9.77 -12.72 -2.40
N LYS A 154 8.63 -13.41 -2.58
CA LYS A 154 8.47 -14.55 -3.51
C LYS A 154 7.18 -14.51 -4.33
N PHE A 155 6.46 -13.39 -4.31
CA PHE A 155 5.18 -13.25 -5.01
C PHE A 155 5.27 -13.53 -6.51
N GLN A 156 6.43 -13.24 -7.12
CA GLN A 156 6.68 -13.45 -8.54
C GLN A 156 6.49 -14.89 -9.02
N TYR A 157 6.61 -15.88 -8.12
CA TYR A 157 6.40 -17.29 -8.46
C TYR A 157 4.94 -17.71 -8.50
N SER A 158 4.02 -16.85 -8.06
CA SER A 158 2.58 -17.10 -8.06
C SER A 158 1.85 -16.54 -9.28
N TYR A 159 2.59 -15.93 -10.22
CA TYR A 159 2.04 -15.47 -11.51
C TYR A 159 1.91 -16.64 -12.48
N ASP A 160 0.76 -16.76 -13.13
CA ASP A 160 0.49 -17.82 -14.11
C ASP A 160 0.78 -17.33 -15.54
N PHE A 161 2.04 -17.45 -15.95
CA PHE A 161 2.50 -17.04 -17.28
C PHE A 161 1.88 -17.84 -18.44
N SER A 162 1.26 -19.00 -18.18
CA SER A 162 0.50 -19.71 -19.21
C SER A 162 -0.75 -18.95 -19.66
N LYS A 163 -1.23 -17.99 -18.85
CA LYS A 163 -2.39 -17.15 -19.13
C LYS A 163 -2.05 -15.75 -19.64
N ILE A 164 -0.96 -15.16 -19.14
CA ILE A 164 -0.57 -13.76 -19.44
C ILE A 164 0.63 -13.62 -20.38
N GLY A 165 1.31 -14.73 -20.65
CA GLY A 165 2.54 -14.76 -21.43
C GLY A 165 3.75 -14.19 -20.69
N GLY A 166 4.91 -14.27 -21.33
CA GLY A 166 6.16 -13.73 -20.81
C GLY A 166 6.68 -14.47 -19.58
N ARG A 167 7.49 -13.80 -18.77
CA ARG A 167 8.04 -14.32 -17.50
C ARG A 167 8.52 -13.21 -16.58
N ILE A 168 8.48 -13.44 -15.28
CA ILE A 168 9.14 -12.59 -14.29
C ILE A 168 10.44 -13.24 -13.86
N LEU A 169 11.53 -12.47 -13.87
CA LEU A 169 12.86 -12.91 -13.44
C LEU A 169 13.47 -11.91 -12.47
N VAL A 170 14.31 -12.43 -11.59
CA VAL A 170 15.24 -11.67 -10.77
C VAL A 170 16.62 -11.86 -11.38
N TYR A 171 17.28 -10.76 -11.77
CA TYR A 171 18.59 -10.82 -12.43
C TYR A 171 19.56 -9.81 -11.83
N ASP A 172 20.67 -10.33 -11.32
CA ASP A 172 21.64 -9.56 -10.53
C ASP A 172 22.62 -8.76 -11.41
N GLY A 173 22.66 -9.03 -12.73
CA GLY A 173 23.66 -8.44 -13.62
C GLY A 173 23.48 -6.94 -13.89
N PHE A 174 22.40 -6.32 -13.42
CA PHE A 174 22.17 -4.88 -13.48
C PHE A 174 22.32 -4.15 -12.14
N GLN A 175 22.64 -4.89 -11.06
CA GLN A 175 22.77 -4.29 -9.73
C GLN A 175 23.90 -3.26 -9.70
N SER A 176 23.61 -2.11 -9.09
CA SER A 176 24.62 -1.17 -8.65
C SER A 176 25.37 -1.72 -7.42
N LYS A 177 26.49 -1.08 -7.06
CA LYS A 177 27.18 -1.37 -5.80
C LYS A 177 26.29 -1.10 -4.58
N LEU A 178 25.40 -0.12 -4.67
CA LEU A 178 24.49 0.23 -3.60
C LEU A 178 23.38 -0.81 -3.47
N ASP A 179 22.86 -1.33 -4.60
CA ASP A 179 21.90 -2.43 -4.60
C ASP A 179 22.46 -3.66 -3.87
N GLN A 180 23.70 -4.04 -4.18
CA GLN A 180 24.38 -5.16 -3.50
C GLN A 180 24.55 -4.92 -2.00
N LYS A 181 24.92 -3.70 -1.60
CA LYS A 181 25.09 -3.33 -0.20
C LYS A 181 23.76 -3.40 0.58
N LEU A 182 22.66 -3.08 -0.07
CA LEU A 182 21.31 -3.08 0.50
C LEU A 182 20.57 -4.41 0.30
N ASP A 183 21.23 -5.43 -0.27
CA ASP A 183 20.63 -6.72 -0.64
C ASP A 183 19.37 -6.57 -1.52
N TYR A 184 19.34 -5.53 -2.37
CA TYR A 184 18.23 -5.24 -3.24
C TYR A 184 18.39 -5.92 -4.60
N ARG A 185 17.36 -6.64 -5.06
CA ARG A 185 17.32 -7.27 -6.38
C ARG A 185 16.05 -6.86 -7.13
N SER A 186 16.22 -6.36 -8.35
CA SER A 186 15.09 -5.95 -9.18
C SER A 186 14.29 -7.17 -9.65
N VAL A 187 12.97 -7.08 -9.51
CA VAL A 187 12.01 -8.01 -10.12
C VAL A 187 11.62 -7.44 -11.48
N MET A 188 11.89 -8.16 -12.56
CA MET A 188 11.73 -7.70 -13.94
C MET A 188 10.77 -8.58 -14.72
N TYR A 189 9.87 -7.98 -15.48
CA TYR A 189 9.05 -8.70 -16.45
C TYR A 189 9.73 -8.71 -17.82
N PHE A 190 9.72 -9.88 -18.45
CA PHE A 190 10.16 -10.10 -19.82
C PHE A 190 8.94 -10.55 -20.62
N PRO A 191 8.32 -9.66 -21.40
CA PRO A 191 7.18 -9.99 -22.24
C PRO A 191 7.51 -11.06 -23.28
N GLU A 192 6.46 -11.68 -23.82
CA GLU A 192 6.59 -12.59 -24.96
C GLU A 192 7.08 -11.86 -26.23
N GLY A 193 7.83 -12.60 -27.05
CA GLY A 193 8.43 -12.10 -28.29
C GLY A 193 9.83 -11.50 -28.11
N GLU A 194 10.37 -10.98 -29.22
CA GLU A 194 11.68 -10.34 -29.23
C GLU A 194 11.57 -8.89 -28.76
N GLN A 195 11.67 -8.67 -27.45
CA GLN A 195 11.90 -7.34 -26.90
C GLN A 195 13.38 -7.07 -26.68
N ASN A 196 13.83 -5.95 -27.24
CA ASN A 196 15.20 -5.47 -27.07
C ASN A 196 15.35 -4.49 -25.91
N LEU A 197 14.25 -4.08 -25.26
CA LEU A 197 14.30 -3.18 -24.11
C LEU A 197 13.95 -3.95 -22.84
N VAL A 198 14.72 -3.74 -21.79
CA VAL A 198 14.45 -4.26 -20.45
C VAL A 198 14.49 -3.08 -19.49
N PHE A 199 13.52 -3.06 -18.58
CA PHE A 199 13.39 -2.05 -17.54
C PHE A 199 13.62 -2.71 -16.19
N TYR A 200 14.31 -2.01 -15.30
CA TYR A 200 14.63 -2.50 -13.97
C TYR A 200 14.76 -1.32 -13.02
N SER A 201 14.62 -1.57 -11.72
CA SER A 201 14.84 -0.55 -10.70
C SER A 201 16.18 -0.75 -9.98
N SER A 202 16.77 0.34 -9.52
CA SER A 202 18.05 0.35 -8.82
C SER A 202 18.14 1.60 -7.95
N TYR A 203 18.85 1.52 -6.81
CA TYR A 203 19.26 2.69 -6.03
C TYR A 203 20.32 3.53 -6.75
N GLY A 204 20.81 3.09 -7.92
CA GLY A 204 21.81 3.82 -8.67
C GLY A 204 23.11 3.95 -7.89
N LYS A 205 23.78 5.11 -8.01
CA LYS A 205 25.08 5.34 -7.36
C LYS A 205 24.96 5.85 -5.93
N ASP A 206 23.95 6.66 -5.65
CA ASP A 206 23.81 7.46 -4.43
C ASP A 206 22.50 7.22 -3.68
N GLY A 207 21.46 6.67 -4.31
CA GLY A 207 20.19 6.30 -3.68
C GLY A 207 19.37 7.50 -3.18
N ASN A 208 19.65 8.70 -3.70
CA ASN A 208 19.05 9.95 -3.20
C ASN A 208 17.53 10.00 -3.37
N ASN A 209 16.98 9.32 -4.39
CA ASN A 209 15.55 9.23 -4.67
C ASN A 209 14.92 7.91 -4.23
N GLY A 210 15.67 7.05 -3.52
CA GLY A 210 15.27 5.66 -3.33
C GLY A 210 15.56 4.84 -4.59
N LEU A 211 14.63 3.97 -4.96
CA LEU A 211 14.69 3.21 -6.20
C LEU A 211 14.29 4.07 -7.40
N ASP A 212 15.13 4.09 -8.44
CA ASP A 212 14.82 4.70 -9.73
C ASP A 212 14.71 3.61 -10.81
N ILE A 213 13.88 3.86 -11.83
CA ILE A 213 13.74 3.01 -13.01
C ILE A 213 14.81 3.37 -14.04
N TYR A 214 15.49 2.34 -14.53
CA TYR A 214 16.45 2.37 -15.62
C TYR A 214 15.95 1.51 -16.77
N LYS A 215 16.45 1.79 -17.98
CA LYS A 215 16.31 0.90 -19.15
C LYS A 215 17.65 0.51 -19.72
N VAL A 216 17.71 -0.70 -20.25
CA VAL A 216 18.85 -1.22 -21.02
C VAL A 216 18.36 -1.83 -22.33
N ARG A 217 19.21 -1.78 -23.35
CA ARG A 217 18.95 -2.39 -24.65
C ARG A 217 19.76 -3.67 -24.81
N ARG A 218 19.13 -4.73 -25.28
CA ARG A 218 19.81 -5.96 -25.69
C ARG A 218 20.63 -5.68 -26.95
N LEU A 219 21.91 -6.02 -26.90
CA LEU A 219 22.87 -5.95 -28.00
C LEU A 219 23.27 -7.37 -28.42
N GLN A 220 23.96 -7.51 -29.56
CA GLN A 220 24.44 -8.83 -30.03
C GLN A 220 25.28 -9.56 -28.98
N ASN A 221 26.10 -8.83 -28.21
CA ASN A 221 27.04 -9.38 -27.24
C ASN A 221 26.77 -8.94 -25.80
N GLY A 222 25.51 -8.66 -25.43
CA GLY A 222 25.16 -8.31 -24.05
C GLY A 222 24.10 -7.23 -23.96
N TRP A 223 24.31 -6.27 -23.06
CA TRP A 223 23.40 -5.16 -22.79
C TRP A 223 24.10 -3.82 -23.03
N SER A 224 23.34 -2.79 -23.37
CA SER A 224 23.83 -1.42 -23.36
C SER A 224 24.15 -0.94 -21.94
N GLU A 225 24.82 0.19 -21.83
CA GLU A 225 24.87 0.93 -20.57
C GLU A 225 23.44 1.27 -20.10
N PRO A 226 23.17 1.27 -18.77
CA PRO A 226 21.88 1.67 -18.23
C PRO A 226 21.57 3.15 -18.46
N GLU A 227 20.36 3.42 -18.95
CA GLU A 227 19.82 4.77 -19.10
C GLU A 227 18.76 5.01 -18.01
N LEU A 228 18.98 6.02 -17.17
CA LEU A 228 18.01 6.47 -16.17
C LEU A 228 16.78 7.07 -16.88
N LEU A 229 15.57 6.67 -16.47
CA LEU A 229 14.34 7.23 -17.03
C LEU A 229 14.13 8.69 -16.60
N PRO A 230 13.39 9.49 -17.39
CA PRO A 230 13.19 10.91 -17.10
C PRO A 230 12.42 11.16 -15.79
N ALA A 231 12.58 12.36 -15.21
CA ALA A 231 12.03 12.75 -13.91
C ALA A 231 10.49 12.85 -13.83
N HIS A 232 9.77 12.69 -14.93
CA HIS A 232 8.30 12.54 -14.90
C HIS A 232 7.86 11.07 -14.78
N ILE A 233 8.81 10.13 -14.88
CA ILE A 233 8.63 8.72 -14.54
C ILE A 233 9.26 8.44 -13.17
N ASN A 234 10.53 8.82 -12.99
CA ASN A 234 11.24 8.72 -11.71
C ASN A 234 10.96 9.93 -10.82
N THR A 235 10.50 9.65 -9.61
CA THR A 235 10.12 10.60 -8.58
C THR A 235 11.21 10.66 -7.50
N PRO A 236 11.10 11.57 -6.52
CA PRO A 236 11.98 11.54 -5.34
C PRO A 236 11.71 10.37 -4.36
N TYR A 237 10.86 9.41 -4.73
CA TYR A 237 10.47 8.25 -3.94
C TYR A 237 10.68 6.98 -4.75
N ASP A 238 10.50 5.80 -4.14
CA ASP A 238 10.73 4.56 -4.85
C ASP A 238 9.81 4.38 -6.08
N ASP A 239 10.43 4.14 -7.22
CA ASP A 239 9.85 3.80 -8.51
C ASP A 239 10.42 2.46 -9.01
N ALA A 240 9.54 1.50 -9.33
CA ALA A 240 9.94 0.12 -9.55
C ALA A 240 8.98 -0.68 -10.45
N PHE A 241 9.27 -1.97 -10.64
CA PHE A 241 8.41 -2.95 -11.32
C PHE A 241 7.97 -2.52 -12.74
N ALA A 242 8.87 -1.83 -13.44
CA ALA A 242 8.60 -1.27 -14.74
C ALA A 242 8.75 -2.30 -15.87
N PHE A 243 7.91 -2.21 -16.89
CA PHE A 243 8.07 -2.94 -18.14
C PHE A 243 7.28 -2.30 -19.29
N LEU A 244 7.68 -2.62 -20.52
CA LEU A 244 6.94 -2.26 -21.72
C LEU A 244 6.07 -3.44 -22.17
N HIS A 245 4.76 -3.23 -22.30
CA HIS A 245 3.83 -4.25 -22.75
C HIS A 245 4.19 -4.77 -24.16
N SER A 246 3.66 -5.94 -24.51
CA SER A 246 3.93 -6.62 -25.79
C SER A 246 3.50 -5.80 -27.02
N ASP A 247 2.60 -4.82 -26.85
CA ASP A 247 2.22 -3.86 -27.90
C ASP A 247 3.32 -2.84 -28.27
N GLY A 248 4.43 -2.80 -27.51
CA GLY A 248 5.54 -1.88 -27.72
C GLY A 248 5.23 -0.42 -27.39
N LYS A 249 4.07 -0.12 -26.81
CA LYS A 249 3.58 1.24 -26.55
C LYS A 249 3.14 1.48 -25.12
N THR A 250 2.55 0.49 -24.45
CA THR A 250 2.01 0.69 -23.11
C THR A 250 3.09 0.37 -22.08
N PHE A 251 3.58 1.39 -21.38
CA PHE A 251 4.57 1.25 -20.32
C PHE A 251 3.87 1.19 -18.97
N TYR A 252 4.12 0.13 -18.20
CA TYR A 252 3.62 -0.02 -16.84
C TYR A 252 4.78 0.15 -15.86
N PHE A 253 4.50 0.74 -14.70
CA PHE A 253 5.45 0.86 -13.60
C PHE A 253 4.71 1.07 -12.29
N CYS A 254 5.40 0.95 -11.17
CA CYS A 254 4.87 1.24 -9.85
C CYS A 254 5.64 2.39 -9.22
N SER A 255 4.94 3.23 -8.45
CA SER A 255 5.53 4.42 -7.82
C SER A 255 4.93 4.67 -6.44
N LYS A 256 5.77 5.06 -5.49
CA LYS A 256 5.32 5.70 -4.23
C LYS A 256 5.11 7.22 -4.38
N GLY A 257 5.53 7.78 -5.51
CA GLY A 257 5.32 9.17 -5.90
C GLY A 257 4.04 9.36 -6.71
N HIS A 258 4.06 10.30 -7.66
CA HIS A 258 2.94 10.61 -8.58
C HIS A 258 1.57 10.85 -7.93
N SER A 259 1.58 11.25 -6.65
CA SER A 259 0.36 11.34 -5.85
C SER A 259 -0.36 9.99 -5.74
N SER A 260 0.40 8.91 -5.49
CA SER A 260 -0.10 7.57 -5.12
C SER A 260 -1.21 7.64 -4.05
N MET A 261 -2.15 6.70 -4.06
CA MET A 261 -3.15 6.55 -3.01
C MET A 261 -2.53 6.02 -1.71
N GLY A 262 -1.44 5.27 -1.79
CA GLY A 262 -0.98 4.40 -0.71
C GLY A 262 0.52 4.18 -0.69
N GLY A 263 0.92 2.92 -0.64
CA GLY A 263 2.32 2.53 -0.81
C GLY A 263 2.75 2.68 -2.26
N TYR A 264 3.23 1.58 -2.85
CA TYR A 264 3.31 1.52 -4.30
C TYR A 264 1.92 1.52 -4.93
N ASP A 265 1.72 2.42 -5.89
CA ASP A 265 0.59 2.39 -6.82
C ASP A 265 1.09 2.00 -8.21
N ILE A 266 0.25 1.31 -8.97
CA ILE A 266 0.48 0.96 -10.37
C ILE A 266 0.06 2.13 -11.27
N PHE A 267 0.96 2.52 -12.16
CA PHE A 267 0.76 3.54 -13.18
C PHE A 267 0.99 2.97 -14.58
N ARG A 268 0.40 3.63 -15.57
CA ARG A 268 0.72 3.42 -16.98
C ARG A 268 1.11 4.72 -17.67
N SER A 269 1.93 4.62 -18.71
CA SER A 269 2.26 5.71 -19.62
C SER A 269 2.34 5.16 -21.06
N ILE A 270 2.35 6.06 -22.04
CA ILE A 270 2.59 5.72 -23.44
C ILE A 270 4.08 5.92 -23.74
N TYR A 271 4.74 4.88 -24.23
CA TYR A 271 6.09 4.92 -24.76
C TYR A 271 6.05 5.16 -26.27
N ASP A 272 6.86 6.12 -26.72
CA ASP A 272 7.12 6.40 -28.13
C ASP A 272 8.56 5.99 -28.45
N ASP A 273 8.70 4.94 -29.25
CA ASP A 273 10.01 4.40 -29.64
C ASP A 273 10.75 5.29 -30.66
N GLN A 274 10.04 6.13 -31.42
CA GLN A 274 10.67 7.02 -32.40
C GLN A 274 11.40 8.17 -31.72
N THR A 275 10.81 8.70 -30.65
CA THR A 275 11.38 9.78 -29.84
C THR A 275 12.07 9.29 -28.57
N ASN A 276 11.98 7.99 -28.26
CA ASN A 276 12.47 7.37 -27.04
C ASN A 276 11.93 8.08 -25.76
N SER A 277 10.65 8.44 -25.79
CA SER A 277 10.01 9.27 -24.74
C SER A 277 8.80 8.59 -24.12
N PHE A 278 8.43 9.04 -22.92
CA PHE A 278 7.24 8.59 -22.21
C PHE A 278 6.23 9.74 -22.12
N GLY A 279 4.95 9.41 -22.21
CA GLY A 279 3.85 10.31 -21.93
C GLY A 279 3.65 10.54 -20.43
N PRO A 280 2.66 11.38 -20.06
CA PRO A 280 2.32 11.58 -18.66
C PRO A 280 1.82 10.27 -18.02
N PRO A 281 2.25 9.96 -16.78
CA PRO A 281 1.77 8.77 -16.08
C PRO A 281 0.30 8.93 -15.65
N SER A 282 -0.43 7.83 -15.73
CA SER A 282 -1.83 7.71 -15.31
C SER A 282 -1.95 6.60 -14.29
N ASN A 283 -2.53 6.90 -13.12
CA ASN A 283 -2.85 5.93 -12.09
C ASN A 283 -3.89 4.91 -12.63
N MET A 284 -3.81 3.65 -12.18
CA MET A 284 -4.72 2.56 -12.60
C MET A 284 -6.05 2.49 -11.82
N ASP A 285 -6.39 3.56 -11.10
CA ASP A 285 -7.61 3.76 -10.31
C ASP A 285 -7.77 2.80 -9.12
N TYR A 286 -8.75 3.07 -8.26
CA TYR A 286 -8.93 2.38 -6.96
C TYR A 286 -9.14 0.86 -7.08
N LYS A 287 -9.65 0.39 -8.21
CA LYS A 287 -9.87 -1.05 -8.44
C LYS A 287 -8.55 -1.81 -8.36
N ILE A 288 -7.47 -1.22 -8.87
CA ILE A 288 -6.12 -1.77 -8.86
C ILE A 288 -5.31 -1.22 -7.70
N ASN A 289 -5.41 0.07 -7.39
CA ASN A 289 -4.59 0.75 -6.40
C ASN A 289 -5.33 1.02 -5.08
N THR A 290 -4.65 0.84 -3.97
CA THR A 290 -5.20 0.91 -2.61
C THR A 290 -4.28 1.75 -1.71
N PRO A 291 -4.69 2.01 -0.47
CA PRO A 291 -3.79 2.59 0.54
C PRO A 291 -2.58 1.71 0.90
N ASP A 292 -2.59 0.42 0.56
CA ASP A 292 -1.48 -0.53 0.76
C ASP A 292 -0.52 -0.51 -0.45
N ASP A 293 0.38 -1.51 -0.56
CA ASP A 293 1.20 -1.72 -1.76
C ASP A 293 0.43 -2.51 -2.83
N ASP A 294 0.33 -1.96 -4.03
CA ASP A 294 -0.12 -2.62 -5.25
C ASP A 294 1.02 -2.57 -6.28
N ILE A 295 1.46 -3.76 -6.73
CA ILE A 295 2.67 -3.90 -7.55
C ILE A 295 2.48 -4.87 -8.71
N MET A 296 3.31 -4.70 -9.73
CA MET A 296 3.55 -5.67 -10.79
C MET A 296 2.28 -6.11 -11.55
N TYR A 297 1.59 -5.14 -12.15
CA TYR A 297 0.45 -5.41 -13.03
C TYR A 297 0.91 -5.90 -14.40
N VAL A 298 0.64 -7.16 -14.71
CA VAL A 298 0.95 -7.79 -15.99
C VAL A 298 -0.36 -8.18 -16.68
N VAL A 299 -0.58 -7.64 -17.88
CA VAL A 299 -1.77 -7.90 -18.70
C VAL A 299 -1.43 -8.78 -19.89
N ASP A 300 -2.37 -9.64 -20.28
CA ASP A 300 -2.23 -10.45 -21.50
C ASP A 300 -2.29 -9.60 -22.77
N SER A 301 -1.76 -10.14 -23.88
CA SER A 301 -1.69 -9.44 -25.17
C SER A 301 -3.07 -9.11 -25.76
N ALA A 302 -4.12 -9.82 -25.34
CA ALA A 302 -5.50 -9.58 -25.74
C ALA A 302 -6.20 -8.52 -24.87
N ASN A 303 -5.54 -8.02 -23.83
CA ASN A 303 -6.09 -7.08 -22.84
C ASN A 303 -7.40 -7.56 -22.20
N ASN A 304 -7.52 -8.87 -21.96
CA ASN A 304 -8.69 -9.50 -21.36
C ASN A 304 -8.45 -9.89 -19.90
N ASN A 305 -7.24 -10.33 -19.57
CA ASN A 305 -6.86 -10.81 -18.25
C ASN A 305 -5.60 -10.14 -17.76
N ALA A 306 -5.54 -9.88 -16.46
CA ALA A 306 -4.35 -9.33 -15.82
C ALA A 306 -4.06 -10.02 -14.50
N PHE A 307 -2.79 -10.01 -14.14
CA PHE A 307 -2.29 -10.39 -12.83
C PHE A 307 -1.64 -9.17 -12.17
N PHE A 308 -1.90 -8.96 -10.89
CA PHE A 308 -1.16 -7.98 -10.10
C PHE A 308 -1.08 -8.46 -8.66
N SER A 309 -0.10 -7.94 -7.92
CA SER A 309 0.06 -8.26 -6.50
C SER A 309 -0.41 -7.10 -5.66
N SER A 310 -1.14 -7.39 -4.59
CA SER A 310 -1.63 -6.37 -3.69
C SER A 310 -1.55 -6.84 -2.25
N SER A 311 -1.03 -5.97 -1.39
CA SER A 311 -0.97 -6.19 0.05
C SER A 311 -2.30 -5.87 0.73
N ARG A 312 -3.34 -5.54 -0.06
CA ARG A 312 -4.70 -5.36 0.45
C ARG A 312 -5.11 -6.57 1.27
N ALA A 313 -5.57 -6.32 2.49
CA ALA A 313 -5.98 -7.36 3.46
C ALA A 313 -4.92 -8.46 3.69
N SER A 314 -3.63 -8.16 3.49
CA SER A 314 -2.54 -9.08 3.76
C SER A 314 -1.92 -8.82 5.12
N LYS A 315 -1.54 -9.89 5.81
CA LYS A 315 -0.75 -9.81 7.05
C LYS A 315 0.70 -9.46 6.72
N ALA A 316 1.48 -9.07 7.73
CA ALA A 316 2.88 -8.71 7.58
C ALA A 316 3.70 -9.76 6.80
N GLY A 317 4.47 -9.32 5.81
CA GLY A 317 5.36 -10.18 5.01
C GLY A 317 4.65 -11.03 3.96
N PHE A 318 3.34 -10.85 3.76
CA PHE A 318 2.55 -11.52 2.74
C PHE A 318 1.95 -10.52 1.76
N ILE A 319 1.67 -11.00 0.56
CA ILE A 319 0.99 -10.26 -0.51
C ILE A 319 0.15 -11.26 -1.31
N ASP A 320 -1.03 -10.84 -1.75
CA ASP A 320 -1.89 -11.67 -2.58
C ASP A 320 -1.65 -11.35 -4.06
N VAL A 321 -1.48 -12.38 -4.89
CA VAL A 321 -1.43 -12.27 -6.35
C VAL A 321 -2.83 -12.52 -6.89
N TYR A 322 -3.44 -11.51 -7.51
CA TYR A 322 -4.79 -11.52 -8.04
C TYR A 322 -4.79 -11.85 -9.53
N ASN A 323 -5.69 -12.72 -9.96
CA ASN A 323 -6.04 -12.95 -11.37
C ASN A 323 -7.39 -12.30 -11.66
N VAL A 324 -7.42 -11.33 -12.57
CA VAL A 324 -8.60 -10.48 -12.79
C VAL A 324 -8.95 -10.33 -14.26
N ARG A 325 -10.20 -9.98 -14.56
CA ARG A 325 -10.57 -9.48 -15.88
C ARG A 325 -10.26 -7.99 -15.99
N VAL A 326 -9.78 -7.56 -17.15
CA VAL A 326 -9.50 -6.15 -17.44
C VAL A 326 -10.80 -5.36 -17.63
N GLU A 327 -11.80 -5.99 -18.25
CA GLU A 327 -13.13 -5.41 -18.42
C GLU A 327 -13.73 -5.08 -17.05
N VAL A 328 -14.19 -3.84 -16.91
CA VAL A 328 -14.81 -3.33 -15.70
C VAL A 328 -16.29 -3.14 -15.90
N PHE A 329 -17.04 -3.44 -14.85
CA PHE A 329 -18.43 -3.08 -14.76
C PHE A 329 -18.53 -1.81 -13.89
N PRO A 330 -19.19 -0.74 -14.36
CA PRO A 330 -19.48 0.39 -13.49
C PRO A 330 -20.28 -0.15 -12.31
N ILE A 331 -19.85 0.17 -11.08
CA ILE A 331 -20.65 -0.21 -9.94
C ILE A 331 -21.91 0.64 -10.01
N GLN A 332 -23.06 0.01 -10.22
CA GLN A 332 -24.36 0.65 -10.02
C GLN A 332 -24.59 0.81 -8.51
N ASN A 333 -23.76 1.63 -7.87
CA ASN A 333 -23.98 2.04 -6.49
C ASN A 333 -24.96 3.22 -6.51
N VAL A 334 -26.06 3.07 -5.79
CA VAL A 334 -26.86 4.21 -5.36
C VAL A 334 -26.31 4.63 -4.01
N ILE A 335 -25.55 5.73 -3.97
CA ILE A 335 -25.17 6.34 -2.70
C ILE A 335 -26.38 7.14 -2.21
N ILE A 336 -26.97 6.70 -1.10
CA ILE A 336 -28.00 7.43 -0.38
C ILE A 336 -27.29 8.16 0.77
N ALA A 337 -27.15 9.47 0.63
CA ALA A 337 -26.61 10.35 1.67
C ALA A 337 -27.55 11.54 1.84
N GLY A 338 -27.76 11.97 3.09
CA GLY A 338 -28.62 13.09 3.44
C GLY A 338 -28.50 13.41 4.92
N ASP A 339 -29.11 14.52 5.31
CA ASP A 339 -29.15 14.95 6.70
C ASP A 339 -30.41 14.38 7.38
N PHE A 340 -30.25 13.92 8.62
CA PHE A 340 -31.36 13.49 9.47
C PHE A 340 -31.56 14.50 10.60
N GLU A 341 -32.78 15.03 10.73
CA GLU A 341 -33.18 15.91 11.82
C GLU A 341 -34.46 15.38 12.48
N ASN A 342 -34.37 15.08 13.78
CA ASN A 342 -35.54 14.75 14.58
C ASN A 342 -36.28 16.03 14.99
N GLN A 343 -37.49 16.23 14.48
CA GLN A 343 -38.30 17.43 14.73
C GLN A 343 -38.90 17.52 16.14
N ILE A 344 -38.84 16.44 16.92
CA ILE A 344 -39.35 16.39 18.31
C ILE A 344 -38.21 16.67 19.29
N ASP A 345 -37.06 16.04 19.08
CA ASP A 345 -35.85 16.23 19.88
C ASP A 345 -34.63 16.37 18.97
N SER A 346 -34.16 17.60 18.78
CA SER A 346 -33.00 17.91 17.92
C SER A 346 -31.67 17.38 18.46
N THR A 347 -31.65 16.79 19.66
CA THR A 347 -30.47 16.12 20.24
C THR A 347 -30.50 14.59 20.07
N ASP A 348 -31.61 14.04 19.60
CA ASP A 348 -31.75 12.64 19.26
C ASP A 348 -31.42 12.38 17.79
N TYR A 349 -30.30 11.69 17.58
CA TYR A 349 -29.78 11.33 16.27
C TYR A 349 -29.90 9.83 15.99
N ASP A 350 -30.59 9.07 16.85
CA ASP A 350 -30.78 7.65 16.64
C ASP A 350 -31.86 7.42 15.58
N ALA A 351 -31.43 6.84 14.45
CA ALA A 351 -32.32 6.38 13.41
C ALA A 351 -31.89 5.02 12.88
N GLU A 352 -32.82 4.31 12.29
CA GLU A 352 -32.57 3.11 11.50
C GLU A 352 -33.05 3.39 10.07
N ILE A 353 -32.13 3.30 9.11
CA ILE A 353 -32.40 3.46 7.69
C ILE A 353 -32.43 2.07 7.08
N GLN A 354 -33.63 1.61 6.71
CA GLN A 354 -33.82 0.35 5.99
C GLN A 354 -33.88 0.61 4.49
N VAL A 355 -33.12 -0.16 3.73
CA VAL A 355 -33.19 -0.17 2.26
C VAL A 355 -33.98 -1.41 1.83
N LEU A 356 -35.03 -1.20 1.06
CA LEU A 356 -35.96 -2.22 0.59
C LEU A 356 -35.82 -2.43 -0.92
N ASP A 357 -35.85 -3.69 -1.35
CA ASP A 357 -36.14 -4.02 -2.75
C ASP A 357 -37.66 -3.94 -2.98
N LEU A 358 -38.10 -2.95 -3.75
CA LEU A 358 -39.52 -2.70 -4.02
C LEU A 358 -40.21 -3.79 -4.87
N VAL A 359 -39.44 -4.67 -5.52
CA VAL A 359 -39.99 -5.79 -6.31
C VAL A 359 -40.23 -7.02 -5.44
N THR A 360 -39.34 -7.27 -4.47
CA THR A 360 -39.40 -8.47 -3.63
C THR A 360 -39.90 -8.20 -2.21
N ASP A 361 -40.03 -6.93 -1.83
CA ASP A 361 -40.37 -6.45 -0.48
C ASP A 361 -39.38 -6.94 0.60
N GLN A 362 -38.14 -7.26 0.20
CA GLN A 362 -37.08 -7.72 1.09
C GLN A 362 -36.18 -6.58 1.55
N VAL A 363 -35.79 -6.61 2.83
CA VAL A 363 -34.77 -5.71 3.38
C VAL A 363 -33.41 -6.13 2.85
N VAL A 364 -32.79 -5.25 2.06
CA VAL A 364 -31.46 -5.47 1.47
C VAL A 364 -30.32 -4.89 2.32
N GLY A 365 -30.64 -3.98 3.26
CA GLY A 365 -29.66 -3.43 4.18
C GLY A 365 -30.30 -2.60 5.29
N ILE A 366 -29.63 -2.56 6.44
CA ILE A 366 -30.00 -1.76 7.60
C ILE A 366 -28.79 -0.90 7.99
N PHE A 367 -28.98 0.40 8.10
CA PHE A 367 -27.93 1.38 8.38
C PHE A 367 -28.34 2.28 9.53
N HIS A 368 -27.34 2.84 10.24
CA HIS A 368 -27.55 3.81 11.31
C HIS A 368 -26.77 5.10 11.03
N PRO A 369 -27.29 6.27 11.44
CA PRO A 369 -26.55 7.53 11.38
C PRO A 369 -25.20 7.43 12.10
N ASN A 370 -24.17 8.05 11.52
CA ASN A 370 -22.84 8.08 12.12
C ASN A 370 -22.80 9.05 13.31
N LYS A 371 -22.77 8.49 14.54
CA LYS A 371 -22.76 9.25 15.81
C LYS A 371 -21.53 10.17 16.00
N GLU A 372 -20.46 9.99 15.22
CA GLU A 372 -19.23 10.78 15.29
C GLU A 372 -19.21 11.98 14.32
N ARG A 373 -20.15 12.05 13.37
CA ARG A 373 -20.36 13.20 12.48
C ARG A 373 -21.53 14.04 12.99
N LYS A 374 -21.26 14.82 14.04
CA LYS A 374 -22.15 15.91 14.51
C LYS A 374 -21.98 17.16 13.69
#